data_AF-A0A135VJY6-F1
#
_entry.id   AF-A0A135VJY6-F1
#
_cell.length_a   1.000
_cell.length_b   1.000
_cell.length_c   1.000
_cell.angle_alpha   90.00
_cell.angle_beta   90.00
_cell.angle_gamma   90.00
#
_symmetry.space_group_name_H-M   'P 1'
#
loop_
_entity.id
_entity.type
_entity.pdbx_description
1 polymer ?
#
loop_
_entity_poly.entity_id
_entity_poly.type
_entity_poly.pdbx_seq_one_letter_code
_entity_poly.pdbx_strand_id
1 'polypeptide(L)'
;MSREPVDIGLPDLNEEDIEGLAEECEAEISTYVLRVVPKKSIEELSINCTIELGNQLELDVQMDLVQGYDTGLNLDKLLQDASAYAAEWLEKRLRELKTD
;
A
#
# COMPACT_ATOMS: atom_id res chain seq x y z
N MET A 1 -14.28 -21.24 -10.75
CA MET A 1 -12.82 -21.09 -10.52
C MET A 1 -12.67 -20.63 -9.08
N SER A 2 -12.31 -21.55 -8.18
CA SER A 2 -12.13 -21.24 -6.77
C SER A 2 -10.73 -20.67 -6.61
N ARG A 3 -10.62 -19.38 -6.29
CA ARG A 3 -9.36 -18.78 -5.86
C ARG A 3 -9.23 -19.15 -4.39
N GLU A 4 -8.34 -20.09 -4.07
CA GLU A 4 -8.01 -20.43 -2.69
C GLU A 4 -7.42 -19.17 -2.03
N PRO A 5 -7.91 -18.74 -0.85
CA PRO A 5 -7.25 -17.66 -0.13
C PRO A 5 -5.84 -18.16 0.19
N VAL A 6 -4.83 -17.42 -0.24
CA VAL A 6 -3.45 -17.74 0.08
C VAL A 6 -3.32 -17.55 1.58
N ASP A 7 -3.35 -18.65 2.33
CA ASP A 7 -3.06 -18.66 3.76
C ASP A 7 -1.55 -18.44 3.91
N ILE A 8 -1.14 -17.18 3.81
CA ILE A 8 0.22 -16.75 4.14
C ILE A 8 0.26 -16.72 5.67
N GLY A 9 0.24 -17.89 6.33
CA GLY A 9 0.20 -17.99 7.80
C GLY A 9 1.22 -17.06 8.46
N LEU A 10 0.76 -16.03 9.15
CA LEU A 10 1.53 -14.81 9.40
C LEU A 10 2.84 -15.09 10.16
N PRO A 11 3.96 -14.40 9.83
CA PRO A 11 5.08 -14.36 10.76
C PRO A 11 4.62 -13.81 12.11
N ASP A 12 5.33 -14.14 13.19
CA ASP A 12 5.06 -13.59 14.51
C ASP A 12 5.42 -12.09 14.46
N LEU A 13 4.43 -11.24 14.17
CA LEU A 13 4.57 -9.79 14.07
C LEU A 13 4.19 -9.16 15.40
N ASN A 14 5.07 -8.34 15.96
CA ASN A 14 4.74 -7.50 17.10
C ASN A 14 4.14 -6.17 16.62
N GLU A 15 3.67 -5.34 17.56
CA GLU A 15 3.10 -4.02 17.27
C GLU A 15 4.10 -3.11 16.53
N GLU A 16 5.39 -3.15 16.90
CA GLU A 16 6.45 -2.36 16.25
C GLU A 16 6.68 -2.80 14.79
N ASP A 17 6.59 -4.09 14.50
CA ASP A 17 6.70 -4.61 13.13
C ASP A 17 5.49 -4.17 12.28
N ILE A 18 4.28 -4.17 12.86
CA ILE A 18 3.06 -3.74 12.18
C ILE A 18 3.11 -2.24 11.87
N GLU A 19 3.48 -1.43 12.85
CA GLU A 19 3.66 0.02 12.67
C GLU A 19 4.73 0.30 11.61
N GLY A 20 5.87 -0.39 11.68
CA GLY A 20 6.95 -0.25 10.70
C GLY A 20 6.51 -0.65 9.28
N LEU A 21 5.78 -1.76 9.14
CA LEU A 21 5.23 -2.19 7.85
C LEU A 21 4.24 -1.17 7.28
N ALA A 22 3.41 -0.56 8.12
CA ALA A 22 2.46 0.47 7.69
C ALA A 22 3.20 1.72 7.17
N GLU A 23 4.18 2.22 7.93
CA GLU A 23 5.01 3.36 7.53
C GLU A 23 5.81 3.09 6.24
N GLU A 24 6.43 1.91 6.14
CA GLU A 24 7.15 1.50 4.93
C GLU A 24 6.20 1.39 3.72
N CYS A 25 4.99 0.87 3.93
CA CYS A 25 3.98 0.76 2.88
C CYS A 25 3.55 2.15 2.40
N GLU A 26 3.26 3.10 3.30
CA GLU A 26 2.93 4.49 2.95
C GLU A 26 4.05 5.14 2.13
N ALA A 27 5.32 4.95 2.54
CA ALA A 27 6.47 5.51 1.85
C ALA A 27 6.67 4.94 0.45
N GLU A 28 6.46 3.62 0.29
CA GLU A 28 6.60 2.95 -1.00
C GLU A 28 5.47 3.35 -1.97
N ILE A 29 4.22 3.39 -1.51
CA ILE A 29 3.07 3.87 -2.30
C ILE A 29 3.27 5.33 -2.69
N SER A 30 3.72 6.18 -1.77
CA SER A 30 4.05 7.57 -2.06
C SER A 30 5.09 7.66 -3.17
N THR A 31 6.13 6.83 -3.11
CA THR A 31 7.16 6.77 -4.15
C THR A 31 6.59 6.31 -5.49
N TYR A 32 5.68 5.32 -5.49
CA TYR A 32 4.97 4.86 -6.69
C TYR A 32 4.14 5.99 -7.32
N VAL A 33 3.31 6.67 -6.55
CA VAL A 33 2.47 7.78 -7.01
C VAL A 33 3.33 8.91 -7.59
N LEU A 34 4.40 9.29 -6.90
CA LEU A 34 5.30 10.37 -7.33
C LEU A 34 6.14 10.03 -8.57
N ARG A 35 6.25 8.75 -8.95
CA ARG A 35 6.86 8.34 -10.23
C ARG A 35 5.93 8.54 -11.41
N VAL A 36 4.62 8.44 -11.19
CA VAL A 36 3.60 8.56 -12.24
C VAL A 36 3.08 10.00 -12.34
N VAL A 37 2.82 10.63 -11.19
CA VAL A 37 2.24 11.97 -11.11
C VAL A 37 3.35 12.99 -10.93
N PRO A 38 3.44 14.01 -11.80
CA PRO A 38 4.45 15.04 -11.65
C PRO A 38 4.20 15.83 -10.37
N LYS A 39 5.20 15.91 -9.48
CA LYS A 39 5.08 16.58 -8.16
C LYS A 39 4.46 17.97 -8.22
N LYS A 40 4.74 18.72 -9.29
CA LYS A 40 4.19 20.08 -9.49
C LYS A 40 2.68 20.13 -9.70
N SER A 41 2.10 19.03 -10.16
CA SER A 41 0.65 18.90 -10.36
C SER A 41 -0.11 18.49 -9.11
N ILE A 42 0.59 18.02 -8.09
CA ILE A 42 0.00 17.58 -6.84
C ILE A 42 -0.21 18.81 -5.97
N GLU A 43 -1.47 19.10 -5.65
CA GLU A 43 -1.84 20.11 -4.67
C GLU A 43 -1.85 19.49 -3.27
N GLU A 44 -2.45 18.31 -3.14
CA GLU A 44 -2.49 17.53 -1.90
C GLU A 44 -2.31 16.04 -2.24
N LEU A 45 -1.50 15.34 -1.43
CA LEU A 45 -1.38 13.88 -1.47
C LEU A 45 -1.35 13.38 -0.02
N SER A 46 -2.37 12.63 0.34
CA SER A 46 -2.47 11.95 1.63
C SER A 46 -2.55 10.46 1.37
N ILE A 47 -1.62 9.71 1.94
CA ILE A 47 -1.62 8.25 1.89
C ILE A 47 -1.56 7.78 3.33
N ASN A 48 -2.51 6.94 3.71
CA ASN A 48 -2.53 6.29 4.99
C ASN A 48 -2.66 4.78 4.79
N CYS A 49 -1.78 4.02 5.42
CA CYS A 49 -1.86 2.57 5.48
C CYS A 49 -2.15 2.17 6.92
N THR A 50 -3.19 1.37 7.10
CA THR A 50 -3.49 0.76 8.39
C THR A 50 -3.35 -0.75 8.22
N ILE A 51 -2.53 -1.36 9.06
CA ILE A 51 -2.37 -2.81 9.10
C ILE A 51 -2.94 -3.30 10.42
N GLU A 52 -3.89 -4.23 10.36
CA GLU A 52 -4.51 -4.81 11.53
C GLU A 52 -4.22 -6.31 11.59
N LEU A 53 -3.72 -6.77 12.74
CA LEU A 53 -3.47 -8.19 13.01
C LEU A 53 -4.64 -8.77 13.81
N GLY A 54 -5.59 -9.36 13.09
CA GLY A 54 -6.72 -10.09 13.66
C GLY A 54 -6.56 -11.61 13.52
N ASN A 55 -7.61 -12.27 13.03
CA ASN A 55 -7.53 -13.67 12.59
C ASN A 55 -6.74 -13.84 11.27
N GLN A 56 -6.62 -12.76 10.52
CA GLN A 56 -5.83 -12.59 9.31
C GLN A 56 -5.22 -11.19 9.37
N LEU A 57 -4.23 -10.93 8.53
CA LEU A 57 -3.65 -9.61 8.41
C LEU A 57 -4.43 -8.84 7.36
N GLU A 58 -4.98 -7.71 7.78
CA GLU A 58 -5.78 -6.84 6.94
C GLU A 58 -4.97 -5.57 6.67
N LEU A 59 -4.84 -5.21 5.40
CA LEU A 59 -4.24 -3.95 4.96
C LEU A 59 -5.36 -3.06 4.42
N ASP A 60 -5.58 -1.93 5.07
CA ASP A 60 -6.42 -0.84 4.59
C ASP A 60 -5.53 0.27 4.03
N VAL A 61 -5.76 0.66 2.78
CA VAL A 61 -4.99 1.71 2.10
C VAL A 61 -5.96 2.83 1.72
N GLN A 62 -5.84 3.94 2.42
CA GLN A 62 -6.60 5.15 2.14
C GLN A 62 -5.70 6.15 1.42
N MET A 63 -6.12 6.60 0.25
CA MET A 63 -5.38 7.54 -0.55
C MET A 63 -6.28 8.65 -1.04
N ASP A 64 -5.83 9.88 -0.85
CA ASP A 64 -6.43 11.08 -1.39
C ASP A 64 -5.38 11.84 -2.19
N LEU A 65 -5.74 12.20 -3.43
CA LEU A 65 -4.86 12.90 -4.35
C LEU A 65 -5.64 14.03 -5.02
N VAL A 66 -5.29 15.25 -4.67
CA VAL A 66 -5.82 16.46 -5.29
C VAL A 66 -4.79 17.00 -6.28
N GLN A 67 -5.21 17.16 -7.52
CA GLN A 67 -4.40 17.80 -8.55
C GLN A 67 -4.70 19.30 -8.63
N GLY A 68 -3.66 20.13 -8.61
CA GLY A 68 -3.78 21.57 -8.79
C GLY A 68 -4.05 21.98 -10.25
N TYR A 69 -3.80 21.08 -11.20
CA TYR A 69 -4.16 21.23 -12.61
C TYR A 69 -4.28 19.88 -13.30
N ASP A 70 -5.12 19.82 -14.35
CA ASP A 70 -5.31 18.60 -15.13
C ASP A 70 -4.01 18.17 -15.83
N THR A 71 -3.67 16.91 -15.64
CA THR A 71 -2.48 16.27 -16.24
C THR A 71 -2.84 15.29 -17.35
N GLY A 72 -4.13 15.08 -17.62
CA GLY A 72 -4.63 13.99 -18.46
C GLY A 72 -4.45 12.59 -17.85
N LEU A 73 -4.01 12.49 -16.58
CA LEU A 73 -3.89 11.22 -15.88
C LEU A 73 -5.24 10.77 -15.34
N ASN A 74 -5.54 9.47 -15.48
CA ASN A 74 -6.68 8.88 -14.81
C ASN A 74 -6.31 8.59 -13.35
N LEU A 75 -6.66 9.51 -12.45
CA LEU A 75 -6.35 9.42 -11.03
C LEU A 75 -7.00 8.20 -10.37
N ASP A 76 -8.25 7.92 -10.70
CA ASP A 76 -9.00 6.78 -10.14
C ASP A 76 -8.29 5.45 -10.43
N LYS A 77 -7.83 5.30 -11.68
CA LYS A 77 -7.02 4.14 -12.08
C LYS A 77 -5.66 4.11 -11.36
N LEU A 78 -4.98 5.25 -11.25
CA LEU A 78 -3.70 5.32 -10.54
C LEU A 78 -3.86 4.89 -9.07
N LEU A 79 -4.90 5.35 -8.39
CA LEU A 79 -5.19 5.00 -7.00
C LEU A 79 -5.50 3.49 -6.89
N GLN A 80 -6.28 2.92 -7.81
CA GLN A 80 -6.46 1.46 -7.86
C GLN A 80 -5.16 0.68 -8.05
N ASP A 81 -4.33 1.09 -9.02
CA ASP A 81 -3.02 0.47 -9.27
C ASP A 81 -2.10 0.61 -8.04
N ALA A 82 -2.15 1.74 -7.34
CA ALA A 82 -1.38 1.98 -6.12
C ALA A 82 -1.83 1.08 -4.95
N SER A 83 -3.14 0.90 -4.75
CA SER A 83 -3.66 -0.04 -3.74
C SER A 83 -3.27 -1.49 -4.05
N ALA A 84 -3.34 -1.90 -5.32
CA ALA A 84 -2.92 -3.23 -5.72
C ALA A 84 -1.41 -3.44 -5.48
N TYR A 85 -0.61 -2.44 -5.82
CA TYR A 85 0.83 -2.44 -5.58
C TYR A 85 1.17 -2.56 -4.08
N ALA A 86 0.43 -1.87 -3.21
CA ALA A 86 0.59 -1.95 -1.76
C ALA A 86 0.40 -3.38 -1.23
N ALA A 87 -0.65 -4.06 -1.68
CA ALA A 87 -0.93 -5.44 -1.30
C ALA A 87 0.19 -6.39 -1.78
N GLU A 88 0.64 -6.25 -3.03
CA GLU A 88 1.73 -7.08 -3.56
C GLU A 88 3.06 -6.83 -2.82
N TRP A 89 3.34 -5.57 -2.48
CA TRP A 89 4.53 -5.20 -1.70
C TRP A 89 4.49 -5.83 -0.30
N LEU A 90 3.36 -5.74 0.38
CA LEU A 90 3.18 -6.28 1.72
C LEU A 90 3.28 -7.81 1.73
N GLU A 91 2.63 -8.48 0.78
CA GLU A 91 2.77 -9.93 0.61
C GLU A 91 4.22 -10.35 0.43
N LYS A 92 4.98 -9.62 -0.39
CA LYS A 92 6.40 -9.89 -0.60
C LYS A 92 7.18 -9.70 0.69
N ARG A 93 6.90 -8.62 1.44
CA ARG A 93 7.60 -8.31 2.69
C ARG A 93 7.35 -9.36 3.77
N LEU A 94 6.11 -9.79 3.92
CA LEU A 94 5.74 -10.88 4.82
C LEU A 94 6.43 -12.21 4.46
N ARG A 95 6.64 -12.50 3.17
CA ARG A 95 7.40 -13.70 2.75
C ARG A 95 8.88 -13.61 3.09
N GLU A 96 9.47 -12.42 2.97
CA GLU A 96 10.87 -12.20 3.36
C GLU A 96 11.05 -12.41 4.87
N LEU A 97 10.13 -11.87 5.69
CA LEU A 97 10.15 -12.01 7.15
C LEU A 97 9.98 -13.46 7.64
N LYS A 98 9.26 -14.31 6.90
CA LYS A 98 9.13 -15.75 7.22
C LYS A 98 10.39 -16.59 6.95
N THR A 99 11.30 -16.06 6.14
CA THR A 99 12.45 -16.84 5.64
C THR A 99 13.71 -16.62 6.50
N ASP A 100 13.63 -15.75 7.51
CA ASP A 100 14.70 -15.51 8.50
C ASP A 100 14.44 -16.26 9.82
#